data_AF-A0AAV3HI52-F1
#
_entry.id   AF-A0AAV3HI52-F1
#
_cell.length_a   1.000
_cell.length_b   1.000
_cell.length_c   1.000
_cell.angle_alpha   90.00
_cell.angle_beta   90.00
_cell.angle_gamma   90.00
#
_symmetry.space_group_name_H-M   'P 1'
#
loop_
_entity.id
_entity.type
_entity.pdbx_description
1 polymer ?
#
loop_
_entity_poly.entity_id
_entity_poly.type
_entity_poly.pdbx_seq_one_letter_code
_entity_poly.pdbx_strand_id
1 'polypeptide(L)'
;MKKWIFLLLFAVPSVCLATDLPPLPGKTSSSPHKLFISSENYQADSFDVWNIDGGYAYELFDSVDLYVGARVNNSPTQNQSGLLSGISYHFNDRVTVKSTVRSYKGETTEGIREEESSLAAEVSSRVKITENLDLHATLDYQDWQQGFEVGLGFRF
;
A
#
# COMPACT_ATOMS: atom_id res chain seq x y z
N MET A 1 26.98 11.08 -53.67
CA MET A 1 26.95 9.77 -52.98
C MET A 1 27.64 9.76 -51.60
N LYS A 2 28.64 10.62 -51.33
CA LYS A 2 29.42 10.62 -50.06
C LYS A 2 28.70 11.16 -48.81
N LYS A 3 27.63 11.96 -48.97
CA LYS A 3 26.87 12.57 -47.86
C LYS A 3 25.89 11.62 -47.15
N TRP A 4 25.45 10.56 -47.83
CA TRP A 4 24.49 9.59 -47.29
C TRP A 4 25.17 8.57 -46.36
N ILE A 5 26.47 8.33 -46.57
CA ILE A 5 27.29 7.44 -45.74
C ILE A 5 27.49 8.04 -44.33
N PHE A 6 27.63 9.37 -44.23
CA PHE A 6 27.76 10.06 -42.94
C PHE A 6 26.49 10.00 -42.08
N LEU A 7 25.32 9.94 -42.70
CA LEU A 7 24.02 9.86 -42.00
C LEU A 7 23.76 8.45 -41.46
N LEU A 8 24.27 7.41 -42.13
CA LEU A 8 24.22 6.02 -41.67
C LEU A 8 25.17 5.76 -40.49
N LEU A 9 26.30 6.45 -40.42
CA LEU A 9 27.28 6.31 -39.33
C LEU A 9 26.76 6.86 -37.98
N PHE A 10 25.79 7.77 -37.98
CA PHE A 10 25.20 8.33 -36.77
C PHE A 10 24.02 7.53 -36.20
N ALA A 11 23.48 6.55 -36.94
CA ALA A 11 22.34 5.73 -36.50
C ALA A 11 22.75 4.51 -35.64
N VAL A 12 24.05 4.23 -35.51
CA VAL A 12 24.56 2.99 -34.90
C VAL A 12 24.69 3.02 -33.37
N PRO A 13 24.85 4.14 -32.63
CA PRO A 13 25.09 4.05 -31.19
C PRO A 13 23.82 4.01 -30.31
N SER A 14 22.61 3.84 -30.84
CA SER A 14 21.37 3.89 -30.02
C SER A 14 20.95 2.56 -29.37
N VAL A 15 21.72 1.48 -29.52
CA VAL A 15 21.47 0.21 -28.81
C VAL A 15 22.27 0.15 -27.51
N CYS A 16 22.01 1.09 -26.60
CA CYS A 16 22.33 0.88 -25.19
C CYS A 16 21.39 -0.19 -24.64
N LEU A 17 21.78 -1.45 -24.74
CA LEU A 17 21.16 -2.51 -23.95
C LEU A 17 21.52 -2.25 -22.49
N ALA A 18 20.53 -1.83 -21.69
CA ALA A 18 20.65 -1.81 -20.25
C ALA A 18 20.96 -3.24 -19.80
N THR A 19 22.11 -3.42 -19.15
CA THR A 19 22.46 -4.71 -18.55
C THR A 19 21.60 -4.88 -17.32
N ASP A 20 20.76 -5.92 -17.31
CA ASP A 20 19.98 -6.27 -16.13
C ASP A 20 20.94 -6.53 -14.97
N LEU A 21 20.71 -5.80 -13.87
CA LEU A 21 21.48 -5.97 -12.65
C LEU A 21 21.40 -7.43 -12.20
N PRO A 22 22.52 -8.05 -11.82
CA PRO A 22 22.48 -9.41 -11.29
C PRO A 22 21.54 -9.44 -10.08
N PRO A 23 20.66 -10.46 -9.98
CA PRO A 23 19.73 -10.57 -8.88
C PRO A 23 20.53 -10.57 -7.57
N LEU A 24 20.12 -9.70 -6.65
CA LEU A 24 20.74 -9.59 -5.33
C LEU A 24 20.82 -10.99 -4.69
N PRO A 25 21.99 -11.39 -4.15
CA PRO A 25 22.13 -12.67 -3.46
C PRO A 25 21.16 -12.69 -2.27
N GLY A 26 20.10 -13.49 -2.39
CA GLY A 26 18.93 -13.47 -1.50
C GLY A 26 17.59 -13.63 -2.23
N LYS A 27 17.52 -13.28 -3.53
CA LYS A 27 16.37 -13.57 -4.41
C LYS A 27 16.42 -14.99 -5.01
N THR A 28 16.78 -15.99 -4.21
CA THR A 28 16.72 -17.39 -4.66
C THR A 28 15.41 -17.98 -4.16
N SER A 29 14.38 -17.94 -5.02
CA SER A 29 12.97 -18.28 -4.76
C SER A 29 12.20 -17.17 -4.02
N SER A 30 11.18 -16.63 -4.67
CA SER A 30 10.19 -15.78 -4.01
C SER A 30 9.42 -16.65 -3.02
N SER A 31 9.65 -16.45 -1.72
CA SER A 31 8.76 -17.03 -0.71
C SER A 31 7.39 -16.36 -0.86
N PRO A 32 6.29 -17.13 -0.95
CA PRO A 32 4.96 -16.55 -0.96
C PRO A 32 4.66 -15.74 0.31
N HIS A 33 5.39 -16.02 1.40
CA HIS A 33 5.27 -15.30 2.66
C HIS A 33 6.06 -13.99 2.62
N LYS A 34 5.37 -12.89 2.94
CA LYS A 34 5.92 -11.55 3.08
C LYS A 34 5.57 -11.00 4.47
N LEU A 35 6.51 -10.33 5.11
CA LEU A 35 6.25 -9.53 6.31
C LEU A 35 6.01 -8.09 5.86
N PHE A 36 4.97 -7.44 6.39
CA PHE A 36 4.73 -6.03 6.11
C PHE A 36 4.61 -5.23 7.40
N ILE A 37 5.17 -4.02 7.34
CA ILE A 37 5.00 -2.98 8.34
C ILE A 37 4.74 -1.70 7.56
N SER A 38 3.62 -1.05 7.81
CA SER A 38 3.24 0.22 7.21
C SER A 38 2.94 1.23 8.30
N SER A 39 3.26 2.49 8.06
CA SER A 39 2.80 3.59 8.89
C SER A 39 2.18 4.65 8.00
N GLU A 40 0.92 4.98 8.29
CA GLU A 40 0.15 5.97 7.55
C GLU A 40 -0.43 6.98 8.53
N ASN A 41 -0.41 8.26 8.14
CA ASN A 41 -1.02 9.33 8.92
C ASN A 41 -2.29 9.74 8.16
N TYR A 42 -3.45 9.36 8.69
CA TYR A 42 -4.72 9.77 8.09
C TYR A 42 -5.01 11.21 8.55
N GLN A 43 -4.90 12.16 7.63
CA GLN A 43 -5.28 13.55 7.87
C GLN A 43 -6.80 13.67 7.74
N ALA A 44 -7.51 13.61 8.87
CA ALA A 44 -8.92 14.02 8.89
C ALA A 44 -9.19 15.07 9.98
N ASP A 45 -8.83 14.83 11.26
CA ASP A 45 -9.41 15.66 12.33
C ASP A 45 -8.45 16.20 13.43
N SER A 46 -7.21 15.72 13.55
CA SER A 46 -6.30 16.23 14.59
C SER A 46 -4.81 16.11 14.27
N PHE A 47 -4.03 17.03 14.86
CA PHE A 47 -2.57 16.98 14.89
C PHE A 47 -2.15 15.87 15.89
N ASP A 48 -1.25 14.97 15.46
CA ASP A 48 -0.76 13.78 16.21
C ASP A 48 -1.64 12.51 16.14
N VAL A 49 -2.12 12.14 14.93
CA VAL A 49 -2.75 10.83 14.67
C VAL A 49 -1.85 10.02 13.76
N TRP A 50 -1.46 8.83 14.21
CA TRP A 50 -0.66 7.88 13.44
C TRP A 50 -1.27 6.49 13.49
N ASN A 51 -1.22 5.80 12.34
CA ASN A 51 -1.59 4.41 12.20
C ASN A 51 -0.34 3.59 11.91
N ILE A 52 -0.17 2.49 12.64
CA ILE A 52 0.86 1.50 12.38
C ILE A 52 0.17 0.17 12.10
N ASP A 53 0.43 -0.38 10.90
CA ASP A 53 -0.04 -1.68 10.46
C ASP A 53 1.12 -2.64 10.42
N GLY A 54 0.99 -3.79 11.06
CA GLY A 54 1.99 -4.84 11.03
C GLY A 54 1.36 -6.20 10.82
N GLY A 55 1.95 -7.05 9.98
CA GLY A 55 1.39 -8.36 9.73
C GLY A 55 2.15 -9.24 8.76
N TYR A 56 1.47 -10.32 8.38
CA TYR A 56 1.92 -11.32 7.42
C TYR A 56 1.06 -11.27 6.18
N ALA A 57 1.69 -11.34 5.02
CA ALA A 57 1.04 -11.48 3.72
C ALA A 57 1.47 -12.78 3.07
N TYR A 58 0.58 -13.36 2.27
CA TYR A 58 0.75 -14.60 1.56
C TYR A 58 0.29 -14.44 0.11
N GLU A 59 1.20 -14.65 -0.81
CA GLU A 59 0.92 -14.64 -2.25
C GLU A 59 0.16 -15.91 -2.63
N LEU A 60 -1.13 -15.78 -2.92
CA LEU A 60 -1.97 -16.90 -3.38
C LEU A 60 -1.75 -17.15 -4.87
N PHE A 61 -1.57 -16.07 -5.63
CA PHE A 61 -1.29 -16.05 -7.06
C PHE A 61 -0.36 -14.87 -7.35
N ASP A 62 0.31 -14.88 -8.51
CA ASP A 62 1.21 -13.80 -8.94
C ASP A 62 0.56 -12.40 -8.94
N SER A 63 -0.78 -12.33 -8.92
CA SER A 63 -1.57 -11.09 -8.90
C SER A 63 -2.37 -10.88 -7.60
N VAL A 64 -2.36 -11.82 -6.64
CA VAL A 64 -3.24 -11.77 -5.46
C VAL A 64 -2.48 -12.14 -4.19
N ASP A 65 -2.36 -11.16 -3.29
CA ASP A 65 -1.79 -11.32 -1.96
C ASP A 65 -2.91 -11.30 -0.90
N LEU A 66 -2.99 -12.32 -0.05
CA LEU A 66 -3.84 -12.35 1.14
C LEU A 66 -3.02 -11.92 2.35
N TYR A 67 -3.48 -10.96 3.14
CA TYR A 67 -2.76 -10.48 4.33
C TYR A 67 -3.63 -10.45 5.57
N VAL A 68 -2.96 -10.66 6.71
CA VAL A 68 -3.53 -10.57 8.05
C VAL A 68 -2.54 -9.85 8.96
N GLY A 69 -3.03 -9.04 9.87
CA GLY A 69 -2.18 -8.23 10.73
C GLY A 69 -2.94 -7.58 11.87
N ALA A 70 -2.23 -6.71 12.57
CA ALA A 70 -2.77 -5.84 13.59
C ALA A 70 -2.52 -4.39 13.21
N ARG A 71 -3.49 -3.53 13.53
CA ARG A 71 -3.42 -2.08 13.39
C ARG A 71 -3.42 -1.48 14.78
N VAL A 72 -2.50 -0.56 15.01
CA VAL A 72 -2.48 0.29 16.20
C VAL A 72 -2.67 1.72 15.73
N ASN A 73 -3.74 2.34 16.21
CA ASN A 73 -4.04 3.75 16.01
C ASN A 73 -3.86 4.47 17.34
N ASN A 74 -3.20 5.62 17.27
CA ASN A 74 -3.14 6.58 18.36
C ASN A 74 -3.87 7.85 17.93
N SER A 75 -4.84 8.26 18.75
CA SER A 75 -5.54 9.54 18.59
C SER A 75 -5.63 10.24 19.95
N PRO A 76 -5.61 11.59 19.99
CA PRO A 76 -5.69 12.36 21.24
C PRO A 76 -6.92 12.05 22.11
N THR A 77 -7.99 11.53 21.51
CA THR A 77 -9.26 11.27 22.20
C THR A 77 -9.50 9.80 22.50
N GLN A 78 -8.96 8.87 21.69
CA GLN A 78 -9.10 7.43 21.89
C GLN A 78 -7.92 6.67 21.28
N ASN A 79 -7.36 5.73 22.02
CA ASN A 79 -6.44 4.73 21.47
C ASN A 79 -7.24 3.53 20.99
N GLN A 80 -6.94 3.07 19.78
CA GLN A 80 -7.63 1.93 19.18
C GLN A 80 -6.61 0.92 18.71
N SER A 81 -6.81 -0.33 19.12
CA SER A 81 -6.04 -1.46 18.60
C SER A 81 -7.00 -2.43 17.93
N GLY A 82 -6.54 -3.04 16.85
CA GLY A 82 -7.40 -3.83 15.99
C GLY A 82 -6.67 -4.90 15.22
N LEU A 83 -7.45 -5.86 14.72
CA LEU A 83 -6.98 -6.85 13.76
C LEU A 83 -7.45 -6.44 12.38
N LEU A 84 -6.60 -6.66 11.38
CA LEU A 84 -6.92 -6.40 9.99
C LEU A 84 -6.66 -7.65 9.16
N SER A 85 -7.50 -7.86 8.17
CA SER A 85 -7.35 -8.91 7.18
C SER A 85 -7.78 -8.36 5.85
N GLY A 86 -7.11 -8.73 4.77
CA GLY A 86 -7.45 -8.18 3.48
C GLY A 86 -6.80 -8.91 2.33
N ILE A 87 -7.21 -8.52 1.13
CA ILE A 87 -6.71 -9.04 -0.12
C ILE A 87 -6.20 -7.87 -0.94
N SER A 88 -4.99 -8.00 -1.46
CA SER A 88 -4.34 -7.04 -2.36
C SER A 88 -4.28 -7.68 -3.74
N TYR A 89 -4.98 -7.06 -4.69
CA TYR A 89 -5.00 -7.45 -6.09
C TYR A 89 -4.10 -6.52 -6.91
N HIS A 90 -3.10 -7.09 -7.54
CA HIS A 90 -2.14 -6.41 -8.40
C HIS A 90 -2.52 -6.64 -9.86
N PHE A 91 -3.17 -5.65 -10.49
CA PHE A 91 -3.51 -5.73 -11.91
C PHE A 91 -2.26 -5.68 -12.79
N ASN A 92 -1.30 -4.83 -12.40
CA ASN A 92 0.01 -4.67 -13.02
C ASN A 92 0.94 -3.96 -12.03
N ASP A 93 2.19 -3.74 -12.42
CA ASP A 93 3.20 -3.03 -11.61
C ASP A 93 2.83 -1.59 -11.23
N ARG A 94 1.74 -1.06 -11.81
CA ARG A 94 1.29 0.33 -11.60
C ARG A 94 -0.03 0.44 -10.86
N VAL A 95 -0.89 -0.57 -10.89
CA VAL A 95 -2.27 -0.50 -10.40
C VAL A 95 -2.48 -1.62 -9.41
N THR A 96 -2.71 -1.25 -8.16
CA THR A 96 -2.99 -2.16 -7.07
C THR A 96 -4.29 -1.75 -6.39
N VAL A 97 -5.18 -2.71 -6.17
CA VAL A 97 -6.42 -2.52 -5.43
C VAL A 97 -6.36 -3.40 -4.19
N LYS A 98 -6.63 -2.82 -3.03
CA LYS A 98 -6.65 -3.50 -1.74
C LYS A 98 -8.04 -3.43 -1.15
N SER A 99 -8.48 -4.53 -0.59
CA SER A 99 -9.69 -4.60 0.22
C SER A 99 -9.31 -5.13 1.58
N THR A 100 -9.50 -4.30 2.61
CA THR A 100 -9.20 -4.61 4.00
C THR A 100 -10.48 -4.64 4.79
N VAL A 101 -10.64 -5.64 5.64
CA VAL A 101 -11.63 -5.66 6.72
C VAL A 101 -10.85 -5.57 8.03
N ARG A 102 -11.21 -4.60 8.86
CA ARG A 102 -10.56 -4.33 10.14
C ARG A 102 -11.59 -4.38 11.26
N SER A 103 -11.21 -4.99 12.37
CA SER A 103 -11.95 -4.93 13.63
C SER A 103 -11.12 -4.11 14.59
N TYR A 104 -11.75 -3.19 15.32
CA TYR A 104 -11.08 -2.38 16.31
C TYR A 104 -11.81 -2.46 17.65
N LYS A 105 -11.03 -2.43 18.72
CA LYS A 105 -11.53 -2.33 20.09
C LYS A 105 -11.13 -0.96 20.63
N GLY A 106 -12.13 -0.13 20.93
CA GLY A 106 -11.93 1.15 21.60
C GLY A 106 -11.70 0.95 23.09
N GLU A 107 -10.67 1.58 23.65
CA GLU A 107 -10.49 1.69 25.09
C GLU A 107 -10.94 3.09 25.52
N THR A 108 -12.18 3.20 26.01
CA THR A 108 -12.71 4.47 26.53
C THR A 108 -12.18 4.72 27.93
N THR A 109 -11.61 5.89 28.18
CA THR A 109 -10.95 6.30 29.44
C THR A 109 -11.86 6.31 30.68
N GLU A 110 -13.16 6.09 30.54
CA GLU A 110 -14.11 6.07 31.65
C GLU A 110 -14.74 4.69 31.85
N GLY A 111 -14.03 3.80 32.56
CA GLY A 111 -14.53 2.81 33.55
C GLY A 111 -15.79 1.95 33.32
N ILE A 112 -16.53 2.04 32.22
CA ILE A 112 -17.82 1.37 32.02
C ILE A 112 -17.82 0.69 30.65
N ARG A 113 -17.43 -0.58 30.69
CA ARG A 113 -17.91 -1.73 29.91
C ARG A 113 -18.90 -1.43 28.77
N GLU A 114 -18.38 -1.08 27.60
CA GLU A 114 -19.00 -1.46 26.33
C GLU A 114 -17.89 -2.03 25.43
N GLU A 115 -17.81 -3.36 25.40
CA GLU A 115 -16.99 -4.08 24.40
C GLU A 115 -17.72 -4.03 23.05
N GLU A 116 -17.96 -2.84 22.53
CA GLU A 116 -18.44 -2.70 21.15
C GLU A 116 -17.25 -2.96 20.22
N SER A 117 -17.12 -4.24 19.84
CA SER A 117 -16.26 -4.66 18.74
C SER A 117 -16.88 -4.14 17.45
N SER A 118 -16.42 -2.99 17.00
CA SER A 118 -16.82 -2.43 15.73
C SER A 118 -16.05 -3.05 14.56
N LEU A 119 -16.68 -3.02 13.38
CA LEU A 119 -16.12 -3.52 12.13
C LEU A 119 -16.06 -2.40 11.10
N ALA A 120 -14.93 -2.27 10.44
CA ALA A 120 -14.75 -1.37 9.31
C ALA A 120 -14.24 -2.14 8.09
N ALA A 121 -14.68 -1.70 6.93
CA ALA A 121 -14.22 -2.20 5.64
C ALA A 121 -13.63 -1.04 4.85
N GLU A 122 -12.44 -1.25 4.31
CA GLU A 122 -11.68 -0.26 3.57
C GLU A 122 -11.36 -0.83 2.20
N VAL A 123 -11.62 -0.05 1.15
CA VAL A 123 -11.21 -0.36 -0.21
C VAL A 123 -10.28 0.75 -0.68
N SER A 124 -9.01 0.42 -0.87
CA SER A 124 -8.02 1.38 -1.36
C SER A 124 -7.50 0.99 -2.75
N SER A 125 -7.29 1.98 -3.58
CA SER A 125 -6.73 1.85 -4.92
C SER A 125 -5.49 2.73 -5.00
N ARG A 126 -4.40 2.16 -5.51
CA ARG A 126 -3.13 2.85 -5.72
C ARG A 126 -2.74 2.74 -7.18
N VAL A 127 -2.51 3.90 -7.80
CA VAL A 127 -2.11 4.01 -9.20
C VAL A 127 -0.81 4.79 -9.29
N LYS A 128 0.26 4.12 -9.70
CA LYS A 128 1.55 4.72 -10.03
C LYS A 128 1.45 5.42 -11.38
N ILE A 129 1.42 6.76 -11.36
CA ILE A 129 1.36 7.60 -12.56
C ILE A 129 2.76 7.67 -13.19
N THR A 130 3.76 7.95 -12.36
CA THR A 130 5.18 8.09 -12.74
C THR A 130 6.03 7.32 -11.75
N GLU A 131 7.32 7.10 -12.04
CA GLU A 131 8.26 6.50 -11.08
C GLU A 131 8.27 7.17 -9.69
N ASN A 132 7.93 8.46 -9.63
CA ASN A 132 7.98 9.29 -8.43
C ASN A 132 6.61 9.77 -7.94
N LEU A 133 5.52 9.38 -8.60
CA LEU A 133 4.17 9.88 -8.31
C LEU A 133 3.15 8.75 -8.27
N ASP A 134 2.58 8.55 -7.10
CA ASP A 134 1.53 7.57 -6.82
C ASP A 134 0.24 8.31 -6.44
N LEU A 135 -0.86 8.01 -7.12
CA LEU A 135 -2.19 8.42 -6.71
C LEU A 135 -2.76 7.34 -5.79
N HIS A 136 -3.26 7.73 -4.62
CA HIS A 136 -4.01 6.84 -3.74
C HIS A 136 -5.45 7.34 -3.61
N ALA A 137 -6.40 6.42 -3.63
CA ALA A 137 -7.80 6.68 -3.35
C ALA A 137 -8.29 5.61 -2.38
N THR A 138 -8.78 6.01 -1.22
CA THR A 138 -9.23 5.11 -0.15
C THR A 138 -10.69 5.41 0.14
N LEU A 139 -11.51 4.36 0.11
CA LEU A 139 -12.89 4.39 0.54
C LEU A 139 -13.02 3.60 1.84
N ASP A 140 -13.37 4.29 2.91
CA ASP A 140 -13.52 3.73 4.24
C ASP A 140 -15.00 3.65 4.62
N TYR A 141 -15.43 2.50 5.11
CA TYR A 141 -16.78 2.25 5.59
C TYR A 141 -16.71 1.73 7.03
N GLN A 142 -17.19 2.55 7.97
CA GLN A 142 -17.13 2.26 9.39
C GLN A 142 -18.51 2.46 10.05
N ASP A 143 -19.14 1.36 10.47
CA ASP A 143 -20.43 1.20 11.17
C ASP A 143 -21.69 1.92 10.61
N TRP A 144 -21.56 3.11 10.01
CA TRP A 144 -22.58 3.90 9.29
C TRP A 144 -22.00 5.19 8.65
N GLN A 145 -20.70 5.48 8.83
CA GLN A 145 -20.00 6.61 8.23
C GLN A 145 -19.16 6.16 7.04
N GLN A 146 -19.26 6.91 5.94
CA GLN A 146 -18.51 6.68 4.71
C GLN A 146 -17.46 7.79 4.56
N GLY A 147 -16.19 7.42 4.62
CA GLY A 147 -15.06 8.29 4.33
C GLY A 147 -14.56 8.04 2.90
N PHE A 148 -14.32 9.11 2.15
CA PHE A 148 -13.63 9.02 0.86
C PHE A 148 -12.42 9.94 0.90
N GLU A 149 -11.25 9.34 0.69
CA GLU A 149 -9.96 10.02 0.70
C GLU A 149 -9.29 9.84 -0.65
N VAL A 150 -8.76 10.94 -1.19
CA VAL A 150 -7.92 10.92 -2.39
C VAL A 150 -6.70 11.76 -2.10
N GLY A 151 -5.53 11.22 -2.40
CA GLY A 151 -4.29 11.95 -2.23
C GLY A 151 -3.20 11.48 -3.18
N LEU A 152 -2.15 12.28 -3.20
CA LEU A 152 -0.98 12.11 -4.06
C LEU A 152 0.22 11.83 -3.17
N GLY A 153 0.86 10.69 -3.38
CA GLY A 153 2.12 10.31 -2.77
C GLY A 153 3.28 10.60 -3.70
N PHE A 154 4.30 11.30 -3.21
CA PHE A 154 5.56 11.48 -3.92
C PHE A 154 6.60 10.51 -3.36
N ARG A 155 7.30 9.80 -4.25
CA ARG A 155 8.48 9.00 -3.92
C ARG A 155 9.71 9.72 -4.43
N PHE A 156 10.63 10.03 -3.51
CA PHE A 156 11.92 10.65 -3.79
C PHE A 156 13.06 9.66 -3.55
#